data_AF-A0A530LB77-F1
#
_entry.id   AF-A0A530LB77-F1
#
_cell.length_a   1.000
_cell.length_b   1.000
_cell.length_c   1.000
_cell.angle_alpha   90.00
_cell.angle_beta   90.00
_cell.angle_gamma   90.00
#
_symmetry.space_group_name_H-M   'P 1'
#
loop_
_entity.id
_entity.type
_entity.pdbx_description
1 polymer ?
#
loop_
_entity_poly.entity_id
_entity_poly.type
_entity_poly.pdbx_seq_one_letter_code
_entity_poly.pdbx_strand_id
1 'polypeptide(L)'
;MTTRSKILYASEPGLGTPEFRRVLVESGLGANRPVDDDTRLKAMLSAANLVLTARLDTEGKPLVGVARGVTDFSWVCYVSE
;
A
#
# COMPACT_ATOMS: atom_id res chain seq x y z
N MET A 1 -6.57 28.98 -8.01
CA MET A 1 -5.22 28.40 -7.85
C MET A 1 -5.39 27.10 -7.07
N THR A 2 -5.29 25.94 -7.72
CA THR A 2 -5.40 24.65 -7.03
C THR A 2 -4.11 24.42 -6.24
N THR A 3 -4.18 24.53 -4.92
CA THR A 3 -3.08 24.14 -4.03
C THR A 3 -2.83 22.66 -4.26
N ARG A 4 -1.66 22.27 -4.79
CA ARG A 4 -1.28 20.85 -4.83
C ARG A 4 -1.11 20.38 -3.38
N SER A 5 -1.97 19.46 -2.95
CA SER A 5 -1.76 18.76 -1.68
C SER A 5 -0.42 18.02 -1.72
N LYS A 6 0.39 18.18 -0.66
CA LYS A 6 1.67 17.51 -0.53
C LYS A 6 1.45 16.02 -0.24
N ILE A 7 2.29 15.15 -0.80
CA ILE A 7 2.29 13.71 -0.53
C ILE A 7 3.43 13.39 0.43
N LEU A 8 3.12 12.65 1.50
CA LEU A 8 4.09 12.09 2.43
C LEU A 8 4.31 10.62 2.07
N TYR A 9 5.57 10.26 1.84
CA TYR A 9 5.97 8.88 1.62
C TYR A 9 6.67 8.33 2.87
N ALA A 10 6.33 7.12 3.27
CA ALA A 10 6.92 6.47 4.44
C ALA A 10 6.99 4.96 4.26
N SER A 11 7.88 4.31 5.03
CA SER A 11 7.82 2.86 5.22
C SER A 11 6.85 2.54 6.35
N GLU A 12 5.81 1.77 6.04
CA GLU A 12 4.76 1.38 6.99
C GLU A 12 4.54 -0.14 6.92
N PRO A 13 5.47 -0.97 7.43
CA PRO A 13 5.32 -2.43 7.45
C PRO A 13 4.10 -2.88 8.26
N GLY A 14 3.60 -2.04 9.16
CA GLY A 14 2.38 -2.25 9.94
C GLY A 14 1.09 -1.75 9.29
N LEU A 15 1.07 -1.53 7.97
CA LEU A 15 -0.14 -1.08 7.27
C LEU A 15 -1.31 -2.06 7.53
N GLY A 16 -2.47 -1.51 7.91
CA GLY A 16 -3.65 -2.31 8.18
C GLY A 16 -4.31 -2.84 6.91
N THR A 17 -4.78 -4.09 6.95
CA THR A 17 -5.53 -4.74 5.86
C THR A 17 -6.71 -3.90 5.33
N PRO A 18 -7.51 -3.20 6.16
CA PRO A 18 -8.63 -2.41 5.65
C PRO A 18 -8.21 -1.25 4.74
N GLU A 19 -7.14 -0.50 5.10
CA GLU A 19 -6.62 0.58 4.26
C GLU A 19 -5.97 0.04 2.99
N PHE A 20 -5.22 -1.07 3.09
CA PHE A 20 -4.64 -1.74 1.94
C PHE A 20 -5.71 -2.18 0.94
N ARG A 21 -6.75 -2.88 1.42
CA ARG A 21 -7.90 -3.31 0.62
C ARG A 21 -8.56 -2.12 -0.08
N ARG A 22 -8.80 -1.02 0.65
CA ARG A 22 -9.43 0.18 0.10
C ARG A 22 -8.65 0.69 -1.11
N VAL A 23 -7.34 0.87 -0.97
CA VAL A 23 -6.49 1.40 -2.05
C VAL A 23 -6.47 0.46 -3.25
N LEU A 24 -6.43 -0.87 -3.04
CA LEU A 24 -6.53 -1.83 -4.15
C LEU A 24 -7.84 -1.68 -4.92
N VAL A 25 -8.97 -1.58 -4.21
CA VAL A 25 -10.28 -1.41 -4.86
C VAL A 25 -10.37 -0.07 -5.60
N GLU A 26 -9.99 1.03 -4.96
CA GLU A 26 -10.08 2.39 -5.51
C GLU A 26 -9.15 2.61 -6.72
N SER A 27 -7.99 1.95 -6.74
CA SER A 27 -7.04 2.00 -7.86
C SER A 27 -7.41 1.10 -9.04
N GLY A 28 -8.42 0.24 -8.89
CA GLY A 28 -8.80 -0.78 -9.88
C GLY A 28 -7.94 -2.05 -9.85
N LEU A 29 -6.83 -2.09 -9.09
CA LEU A 29 -6.03 -3.31 -8.87
C LEU A 29 -6.84 -4.43 -8.21
N GLY A 30 -7.91 -4.08 -7.50
CA GLY A 30 -8.81 -5.00 -6.82
C GLY A 30 -9.42 -6.05 -7.75
N ALA A 31 -9.56 -5.77 -9.06
CA ALA A 31 -10.06 -6.74 -10.04
C ALA A 31 -9.16 -7.98 -10.17
N ASN A 32 -7.85 -7.84 -9.90
CA ASN A 32 -6.85 -8.90 -10.04
C ASN A 32 -6.18 -9.24 -8.69
N ARG A 33 -6.81 -8.87 -7.57
CA ARG A 33 -6.31 -9.12 -6.21
C ARG A 33 -7.41 -9.79 -5.38
N PRO A 34 -7.04 -10.60 -4.37
CA PRO A 34 -8.03 -11.29 -3.53
C PRO A 34 -8.64 -10.33 -2.50
N VAL A 35 -9.27 -9.24 -2.94
CA VAL A 35 -9.73 -8.15 -2.07
C VAL A 35 -10.81 -8.58 -1.08
N ASP A 36 -11.56 -9.64 -1.38
CA ASP A 36 -12.62 -10.16 -0.50
C ASP A 36 -12.13 -11.26 0.46
N ASP A 37 -10.85 -11.62 0.41
CA ASP A 37 -10.22 -12.59 1.31
C ASP A 37 -9.28 -11.85 2.29
N ASP A 38 -9.86 -11.39 3.41
CA ASP A 38 -9.12 -10.65 4.44
C ASP A 38 -7.93 -11.44 5.01
N THR A 39 -8.10 -12.76 5.17
CA THR A 39 -7.04 -13.64 5.67
C THR A 39 -5.86 -13.63 4.71
N ARG A 40 -6.13 -13.72 3.41
CA ARG A 40 -5.09 -13.69 2.37
C ARG A 40 -4.44 -12.32 2.25
N LEU A 41 -5.18 -11.23 2.33
CA LEU A 41 -4.60 -9.88 2.33
C LEU A 41 -3.69 -9.66 3.55
N LYS A 42 -4.10 -10.12 4.73
CA LYS A 42 -3.28 -10.06 5.95
C LYS A 42 -1.98 -10.86 5.78
N ALA A 43 -2.07 -12.06 5.20
CA ALA A 43 -0.90 -12.87 4.89
C ALA A 43 0.05 -12.15 3.90
N MET A 44 -0.49 -11.56 2.82
CA MET A 44 0.28 -10.80 1.83
C MET A 44 1.07 -9.63 2.45
N LEU A 45 0.46 -8.90 3.38
CA LEU A 45 1.12 -7.81 4.10
C LEU A 45 2.18 -8.34 5.08
N SER A 46 1.85 -9.38 5.86
CA SER A 46 2.76 -9.94 6.87
C SER A 46 4.04 -10.54 6.28
N ALA A 47 3.97 -11.04 5.05
CA ALA A 47 5.10 -11.66 4.36
C ALA A 47 5.89 -10.67 3.49
N ALA A 48 5.45 -9.42 3.36
CA ALA A 48 6.17 -8.41 2.59
C ALA A 48 7.40 -7.90 3.35
N ASN A 49 8.51 -7.74 2.65
CA ASN A 49 9.72 -7.14 3.22
C ASN A 49 9.68 -5.62 3.12
N LEU A 50 8.93 -5.09 2.15
CA LEU A 50 8.78 -3.67 1.89
C LEU A 50 7.31 -3.29 1.73
N VAL A 51 6.86 -2.34 2.53
CA VAL A 51 5.57 -1.66 2.37
C VAL A 51 5.85 -0.16 2.45
N LEU A 52 5.66 0.53 1.33
CA LEU A 52 5.76 1.98 1.22
C LEU A 52 4.37 2.57 0.99
N THR A 53 4.06 3.65 1.67
CA THR A 53 2.77 4.34 1.60
C THR A 53 2.93 5.72 1.00
N ALA A 54 1.89 6.20 0.34
CA ALA A 54 1.72 7.57 -0.09
C ALA A 54 0.47 8.13 0.59
N ARG A 55 0.63 9.12 1.48
CA ARG A 55 -0.46 9.73 2.24
C ARG A 55 -0.58 11.21 1.91
N LEU A 56 -1.80 11.75 1.83
CA LEU A 56 -1.98 13.20 1.72
C LEU A 56 -1.52 13.88 3.01
N ASP A 57 -0.80 15.00 2.90
CA ASP A 57 -0.43 15.86 4.02
C ASP A 57 -1.63 16.75 4.42
N THR A 58 -2.70 16.09 4.86
CA THR A 58 -3.94 16.70 5.33
C THR A 58 -4.38 16.01 6.62
N GLU A 59 -5.40 16.55 7.29
CA GLU A 59 -6.02 15.89 8.43
C GLU A 59 -6.40 14.43 8.11
N GLY A 60 -6.18 13.53 9.06
CA GLY A 60 -6.40 12.09 8.89
C GLY A 60 -5.37 11.35 8.02
N LYS A 61 -4.47 12.07 7.32
CA LYS A 61 -3.40 11.51 6.46
C LYS A 61 -3.86 10.32 5.60
N PRO A 62 -4.93 10.50 4.80
CA PRO A 62 -5.53 9.40 4.05
C PRO A 62 -4.50 8.76 3.12
N LEU A 63 -4.45 7.43 3.15
CA LEU A 63 -3.64 6.65 2.20
C LEU A 63 -4.21 6.77 0.79
N VAL A 64 -3.38 7.21 -0.15
CA VAL A 64 -3.74 7.39 -1.57
C VAL A 64 -2.91 6.52 -2.50
N GLY A 65 -1.93 5.79 -1.98
CA GLY A 65 -1.13 4.85 -2.74
C GLY A 65 -0.32 3.94 -1.84
N VAL A 66 0.00 2.75 -2.33
CA VAL A 66 0.83 1.75 -1.65
C VAL A 66 1.74 1.10 -2.68
N ALA A 67 2.99 0.84 -2.30
CA ALA A 67 3.89 -0.05 -3.03
C ALA A 67 4.30 -1.17 -2.09
N ARG A 68 4.15 -2.43 -2.54
CA ARG A 68 4.50 -3.60 -1.74
C ARG A 68 5.46 -4.49 -2.52
N GLY A 69 6.51 -4.94 -1.85
CA GLY A 69 7.51 -5.80 -2.47
C GLY A 69 8.15 -6.84 -1.53
N VAL A 70 8.74 -7.83 -2.18
CA VAL A 70 9.58 -8.88 -1.58
C VAL A 70 10.98 -8.71 -2.14
N THR A 71 11.97 -8.55 -1.28
CA THR A 71 13.34 -8.18 -1.68
C THR A 71 14.37 -8.95 -0.87
N ASP A 72 15.50 -9.26 -1.52
CA ASP A 72 16.69 -9.81 -0.86
C ASP A 72 17.57 -8.72 -0.22
N PHE A 73 17.17 -7.45 -0.34
CA PHE A 73 17.90 -6.25 0.09
C PHE A 73 19.31 -6.09 -0.47
N SER A 74 19.67 -6.87 -1.50
CA SER A 74 21.03 -6.89 -2.05
C SER A 74 21.08 -6.72 -3.56
N TRP A 75 20.06 -7.14 -4.30
CA TRP A 75 20.09 -7.14 -5.76
C TRP A 75 18.71 -6.97 -6.40
N VAL A 76 17.66 -7.58 -5.84
CA VAL A 76 16.34 -7.61 -6.48
C VAL A 76 15.21 -7.28 -5.51
N CYS A 77 14.20 -6.60 -6.04
CA CYS A 77 12.91 -6.43 -5.40
C CYS A 77 11.82 -6.76 -6.42
N TYR A 78 10.96 -7.73 -6.08
CA TYR A 78 9.72 -7.94 -6.81
C TYR A 78 8.65 -7.01 -6.24
N VAL A 79 8.26 -6.01 -7.03
CA VAL A 79 7.18 -5.08 -6.70
C VAL A 79 5.88 -5.64 -7.27
N SER A 80 4.96 -6.01 -6.37
CA SER A 80 3.70 -6.67 -6.73
C SER A 80 2.56 -5.66 -6.92
N GLU A 81 2.60 -4.57 -6.17
CA GLU A 81 1.67 -3.43 -6.21
C GLU A 81 2.47 -2.14 -6.27
#